data_AF-A0A1B2DLK7-F1
#
_entry.id   AF-A0A1B2DLK7-F1
#
_cell.length_a   1.000
_cell.length_b   1.000
_cell.length_c   1.000
_cell.angle_alpha   90.00
_cell.angle_beta   90.00
_cell.angle_gamma   90.00
#
_symmetry.space_group_name_H-M   'P 1'
#
loop_
_entity.id
_entity.type
_entity.pdbx_description
1 polymer ?
#
loop_
_entity_poly.entity_id
_entity_poly.type
_entity_poly.pdbx_seq_one_letter_code
_entity_poly.pdbx_strand_id
1 'polypeptide(L)' 'MADQHIRAVFEHSEAAQGALRKLQALRVDGQADSTALTATLEEHVKDRALRLIEDAGGSMEQLM' A
#
# COMPACT_ATOMS: atom_id res chain seq x y z
N MET A 1 4.37 -9.98 -16.73
CA MET A 1 4.19 -9.63 -15.30
C MET A 1 3.57 -8.26 -15.31
N ALA A 2 2.29 -8.12 -14.97
CA ALA A 2 1.64 -6.81 -14.91
C ALA A 2 1.84 -6.26 -13.50
N ASP A 3 2.68 -5.24 -13.36
CA ASP A 3 2.78 -4.46 -12.13
C ASP A 3 1.56 -3.53 -12.03
N GLN A 4 0.86 -3.57 -10.90
CA GLN A 4 -0.30 -2.74 -10.63
C GLN A 4 0.06 -1.67 -9.61
N HIS A 5 -0.14 -0.42 -9.99
CA HIS A 5 0.14 0.72 -9.15
C HIS A 5 -1.10 1.00 -8.32
N ILE A 6 -0.95 0.97 -7.01
CA ILE A 6 -2.01 1.30 -6.07
C ILE A 6 -1.69 2.59 -5.34
N ARG A 7 -2.74 3.30 -4.97
CA ARG A 7 -2.66 4.40 -4.02
C ARG A 7 -3.61 4.10 -2.87
N ALA A 8 -3.16 4.35 -1.66
CA ALA A 8 -3.97 4.25 -0.46
C ALA A 8 -3.80 5.53 0.36
N VAL A 9 -4.89 6.00 0.94
CA VAL A 9 -4.92 7.17 1.80
C VAL A 9 -5.25 6.72 3.20
N PHE A 10 -4.50 7.21 4.17
CA PHE A 10 -4.59 6.89 5.57
C PHE A 10 -4.99 8.15 6.34
N GLU A 11 -5.69 7.97 7.46
CA GLU A 11 -6.04 9.10 8.32
C GLU A 11 -4.81 9.67 9.04
N HIS A 12 -3.79 8.84 9.26
CA HIS A 12 -2.57 9.20 9.98
C HIS A 12 -1.31 8.81 9.21
N SER A 13 -0.28 9.65 9.30
CA SER A 13 1.02 9.39 8.68
C SER A 13 1.72 8.16 9.25
N GLU A 14 1.51 7.87 10.54
CA GLU A 14 2.00 6.64 11.19
C GLU A 14 1.38 5.37 10.59
N ALA A 15 0.10 5.43 10.20
CA ALA A 15 -0.58 4.30 9.57
C ALA A 15 -0.04 4.03 8.16
N ALA A 16 0.20 5.08 7.36
CA ALA A 16 0.83 4.97 6.05
C ALA A 16 2.26 4.40 6.14
N GLN A 17 3.06 4.89 7.09
CA GLN A 17 4.41 4.38 7.38
C GLN A 17 4.39 2.91 7.84
N GLY A 18 3.44 2.54 8.70
CA GLY A 18 3.25 1.17 9.16
C GLY A 18 2.88 0.21 8.03
N ALA A 19 1.95 0.63 7.16
CA ALA A 19 1.58 -0.11 5.96
C ALA A 19 2.78 -0.26 5.00
N LEU A 20 3.55 0.81 4.77
CA LEU A 20 4.76 0.75 3.93
C LEU A 20 5.76 -0.28 4.44
N ARG A 21 6.05 -0.30 5.75
CA ARG A 21 6.99 -1.29 6.32
C ARG A 21 6.50 -2.73 6.11
N LYS A 22 5.19 -2.97 6.26
CA LYS A 22 4.58 -4.28 5.99
C LYS A 22 4.70 -4.66 4.51
N LEU A 23 4.52 -3.71 3.59
CA LEU A 23 4.71 -3.92 2.15
C LEU A 23 6.17 -4.19 1.78
N GLN A 24 7.12 -3.43 2.33
CA GLN A 24 8.55 -3.67 2.12
C GLN A 24 8.99 -5.06 2.60
N ALA A 25 8.41 -5.57 3.69
CA ALA A 25 8.64 -6.93 4.15
C ALA A 25 8.15 -8.00 3.15
N LEU A 26 7.17 -7.67 2.30
CA LEU A 26 6.71 -8.50 1.18
C LEU A 26 7.51 -8.27 -0.11
N ARG A 27 8.59 -7.48 -0.07
CA ARG A 27 9.36 -7.03 -1.25
C ARG A 27 8.53 -6.24 -2.26
N VAL A 28 7.51 -5.55 -1.77
CA VAL A 28 6.74 -4.60 -2.58
C VAL A 28 7.47 -3.27 -2.60
N ASP A 29 7.67 -2.72 -3.80
CA ASP A 29 8.19 -1.37 -3.97
C ASP A 29 7.08 -0.35 -3.73
N GLY A 30 7.35 0.66 -2.91
CA GLY A 30 6.37 1.67 -2.58
C GLY A 30 6.94 2.83 -1.79
N GLN A 31 6.17 3.90 -1.74
CA GLN A 31 6.51 5.16 -1.11
C GLN A 31 5.31 5.65 -0.29
N ALA A 32 5.54 5.97 0.98
CA ALA A 32 4.58 6.68 1.82
C ALA A 32 4.94 8.16 1.86
N ASP A 33 4.00 9.02 1.46
CA ASP A 33 4.10 10.47 1.58
C ASP A 33 3.00 10.98 2.51
N SER A 34 3.39 11.42 3.71
CA SER A 34 2.46 11.90 4.74
C SER A 34 1.33 10.89 4.99
N THR A 35 0.11 11.18 4.54
CA THR A 35 -1.07 10.32 4.69
C THR A 35 -1.34 9.44 3.46
N ALA A 36 -0.58 9.57 2.39
CA ALA A 36 -0.72 8.76 1.18
C ALA A 36 0.35 7.68 1.11
N LEU A 37 0.00 6.53 0.57
CA LEU A 37 0.90 5.42 0.25
C LEU A 37 0.69 5.06 -1.21
N THR A 38 1.75 5.05 -1.97
CA THR A 38 1.74 4.59 -3.36
C THR A 38 2.64 3.39 -3.45
N ALA A 39 2.16 2.27 -3.99
CA ALA A 39 2.95 1.07 -4.09
C ALA A 39 2.70 0.35 -5.41
N THR A 40 3.74 -0.27 -5.93
CA THR A 40 3.68 -1.08 -7.15
C THR A 40 3.64 -2.55 -6.73
N LEU A 41 2.48 -3.17 -6.91
CA LEU A 41 2.17 -4.52 -6.50
C LEU A 41 2.16 -5.46 -7.69
N GLU A 42 2.78 -6.63 -7.51
CA GLU A 42 2.56 -7.75 -8.44
C GLU A 42 1.24 -8.46 -8.11
N GLU A 43 0.63 -9.07 -9.13
CA GLU A 43 -0.67 -9.75 -9.00
C GLU A 43 -0.72 -10.77 -7.85
N HIS A 44 0.40 -11.46 -7.59
CA HIS A 44 0.50 -12.47 -6.54
C HIS A 44 0.62 -11.91 -5.12
N VAL A 45 1.07 -10.66 -4.94
CA VAL A 45 1.13 -9.97 -3.65
C VAL A 45 -0.04 -9.02 -3.42
N LYS A 46 -0.82 -8.72 -4.47
CA LYS A 46 -1.96 -7.79 -4.45
C LYS A 46 -2.93 -8.07 -3.30
N ASP A 47 -3.50 -9.28 -3.21
CA ASP A 47 -4.48 -9.62 -2.17
C ASP A 47 -3.93 -9.41 -0.75
N ARG A 48 -2.65 -9.76 -0.56
CA ARG A 48 -1.98 -9.66 0.73
C ARG A 48 -1.69 -8.20 1.09
N ALA A 49 -1.23 -7.42 0.12
CA ALA A 49 -0.97 -6.00 0.28
C ALA A 49 -2.25 -5.21 0.56
N LEU A 50 -3.34 -5.51 -0.16
CA LEU A 50 -4.67 -4.96 0.09
C LEU A 50 -5.06 -5.13 1.55
N ARG A 51 -5.01 -6.36 2.06
CA ARG A 51 -5.36 -6.64 3.46
C ARG A 51 -4.48 -5.89 4.45
N LEU A 52 -3.19 -5.72 4.18
CA LEU A 52 -2.29 -4.98 5.07
C LEU A 52 -2.62 -3.49 5.12
N ILE A 53 -3.05 -2.92 3.99
CA ILE A 53 -3.49 -1.53 3.88
C ILE A 53 -4.80 -1.34 4.64
N GLU A 54 -5.78 -2.22 4.41
CA GLU A 54 -7.07 -2.20 5.12
C GLU A 54 -6.89 -2.42 6.63
N ASP A 55 -6.04 -3.36 7.06
CA ASP A 55 -5.68 -3.62 8.46
C ASP A 55 -5.02 -2.41 9.13
N ALA A 56 -4.26 -1.63 8.36
CA ALA A 56 -3.67 -0.38 8.81
C ALA A 56 -4.65 0.81 8.78
N GLY A 57 -5.91 0.61 8.39
CA GLY A 57 -6.92 1.66 8.27
C GLY A 57 -6.78 2.54 7.02
N GLY A 58 -6.07 2.05 6.00
CA GLY A 58 -5.92 2.72 4.72
C GLY A 58 -7.12 2.48 3.80
N SER A 59 -7.63 3.56 3.22
CA SER A 59 -8.63 3.50 2.15
C SER A 59 -7.93 3.51 0.81
N MET A 60 -8.18 2.50 -0.01
CA MET A 60 -7.57 2.45 -1.34
C MET A 60 -8.25 3.43 -2.30
N GLU A 61 -7.42 4.25 -2.91
CA GLU A 61 -7.76 5.12 -4.01
C GLU A 61 -7.26 4.43 -5.28
N GLN A 62 -8.12 3.64 -5.92
CA GLN A 62 -7.76 2.95 -7.15
C GLN A 62 -7.65 3.99 -8.27
N LEU A 63 -6.43 4.32 -8.68
CA LEU A 63 -6.18 5.13 -9.88
C LEU A 63 -6.61 4.29 -11.09
N MET A 64 -7.74 4.67 -11.72
CA MET A 64 -8.25 4.03 -12.94
C MET A 64 -7.38 4.35 -14.15
#